data_AF-A0A3S0H6D6-F1
#
_entry.id   AF-A0A3S0H6D6-F1
#
_cell.length_a   1.000
_cell.length_b   1.000
_cell.length_c   1.000
_cell.angle_alpha   90.00
_cell.angle_beta   90.00
_cell.angle_gamma   90.00
#
_symmetry.space_group_name_H-M   'P 1'
#
loop_
_entity.id
_entity.type
_entity.pdbx_description
1 polymer ?
#
loop_
_entity_poly.entity_id
_entity_poly.type
_entity_poly.pdbx_seq_one_letter_code
_entity_poly.pdbx_strand_id
1 'polypeptide(L)'
;MSQSDAVPAEVPATKKYSAALRLWHWSNAAIISGLFSTILFLRYIINMRGLRGKIQEVGNLSEEQARSIGRLVSHRIWDWHIYLGVTLAVLLGWRLVAEMAAPALQTFRHRLRRSKEHQQEQPRAAFRLRHSVLVKYSYLVFYLLLTVMVVTGLILTYADDVKALHDIEHTVKEIHNVNMYLLLAFVALHLGGVVWAELNKDKNITSDMIHGGEIRK
;
A
#
# COMPACT_ATOMS: atom_id res chain seq x y z
N MET A 1 -35.58 32.37 41.31
CA MET A 1 -34.77 31.14 41.17
C MET A 1 -34.39 31.03 39.70
N SER A 2 -33.12 31.33 39.39
CA SER A 2 -32.59 31.28 38.02
C SER A 2 -32.30 29.82 37.67
N GLN A 3 -32.94 29.31 36.61
CA GLN A 3 -32.62 27.99 36.06
C GLN A 3 -31.24 28.07 35.41
N SER A 4 -30.31 27.24 35.87
CA SER A 4 -29.00 27.10 35.24
C SER A 4 -29.17 26.35 33.92
N ASP A 5 -28.92 27.04 32.80
CA ASP A 5 -28.75 26.41 31.50
C ASP A 5 -27.48 25.54 31.54
N ALA A 6 -27.65 24.26 31.86
CA ALA A 6 -26.59 23.28 31.72
C ALA A 6 -26.29 23.10 30.23
N VAL A 7 -25.15 23.61 29.78
CA VAL A 7 -24.61 23.34 28.44
C VAL A 7 -24.50 21.82 28.29
N PRO A 8 -25.17 21.19 27.30
CA PRO A 8 -25.04 19.76 27.09
C PRO A 8 -23.58 19.45 26.76
N ALA A 9 -22.97 18.55 27.54
CA ALA A 9 -21.61 18.09 27.28
C ALA A 9 -21.53 17.54 25.85
N GLU A 10 -20.66 18.13 25.02
CA GLU A 10 -20.39 17.62 23.67
C GLU A 10 -19.96 16.16 23.77
N VAL A 11 -20.79 15.27 23.23
CA VAL A 11 -20.42 13.85 23.10
C VAL A 11 -19.20 13.79 22.20
N PRO A 12 -18.06 13.23 22.65
CA PRO A 12 -16.83 13.24 21.86
C PRO A 12 -17.08 12.58 20.51
N ALA A 13 -16.80 13.31 19.43
CA ALA A 13 -17.01 12.84 18.07
C ALA A 13 -16.25 11.51 17.85
N THR A 14 -17.00 10.44 17.55
CA THR A 14 -16.39 9.14 17.26
C THR A 14 -15.69 9.22 15.91
N LYS A 15 -14.35 9.08 15.92
CA LYS A 15 -13.54 9.15 14.69
C LYS A 15 -13.81 7.96 13.79
N LYS A 16 -13.98 8.21 12.49
CA LYS A 16 -14.23 7.18 11.46
C LYS A 16 -13.02 6.26 11.24
N TYR A 17 -11.80 6.82 11.33
CA TYR A 17 -10.53 6.11 11.22
C TYR A 17 -9.61 6.39 12.41
N SER A 18 -9.14 5.32 13.06
CA SER A 18 -8.21 5.45 14.20
C SER A 18 -6.86 6.03 13.76
N ALA A 19 -6.14 6.69 14.68
CA ALA A 19 -4.82 7.24 14.39
C ALA A 19 -3.81 6.17 13.96
N ALA A 20 -3.82 5.01 14.64
CA ALA A 20 -2.96 3.89 14.32
C ALA A 20 -3.21 3.33 12.91
N LEU A 21 -4.47 3.22 12.49
CA LEU A 21 -4.81 2.76 11.13
C LEU A 21 -4.33 3.74 10.07
N ARG A 22 -4.53 5.04 10.30
CA ARG A 22 -4.09 6.09 9.36
C ARG A 22 -2.58 6.12 9.22
N LEU A 23 -1.86 6.08 10.34
CA LEU A 23 -0.40 6.03 10.33
C LEU A 23 0.09 4.80 9.56
N TRP A 24 -0.45 3.62 9.88
CA TRP A 24 -0.10 2.38 9.18
C TRP A 24 -0.37 2.48 7.67
N HIS A 25 -1.52 3.01 7.26
CA HIS A 25 -1.87 3.21 5.85
C HIS A 25 -0.86 4.11 5.13
N TRP A 26 -0.60 5.30 5.67
CA TRP A 26 0.30 6.27 5.04
C TRP A 26 1.76 5.82 5.05
N SER A 27 2.21 5.10 6.08
CA SER A 27 3.53 4.45 6.08
C SER A 27 3.66 3.42 4.95
N ASN A 28 2.65 2.57 4.76
CA ASN A 28 2.63 1.61 3.64
C ASN A 28 2.62 2.34 2.30
N ALA A 29 1.79 3.36 2.15
CA ALA A 29 1.72 4.15 0.92
C ALA A 29 3.08 4.79 0.57
N ALA A 30 3.77 5.36 1.55
CA ALA A 30 5.09 5.96 1.36
C ALA A 30 6.15 4.91 0.96
N ILE A 31 6.19 3.77 1.64
CA ILE A 31 7.16 2.69 1.35
C ILE A 31 6.91 2.07 -0.03
N ILE A 32 5.65 1.75 -0.36
CA ILE A 32 5.28 1.20 -1.66
C ILE A 32 5.62 2.19 -2.78
N SER A 33 5.35 3.49 -2.57
CA SER A 33 5.75 4.52 -3.54
C SER A 33 7.27 4.57 -3.72
N GLY A 34 8.03 4.51 -2.63
CA GLY A 34 9.50 4.43 -2.69
C GLY A 34 10.01 3.19 -3.42
N LEU A 35 9.43 2.02 -3.17
CA LEU A 35 9.74 0.78 -3.88
C LEU A 35 9.49 0.91 -5.39
N PHE A 36 8.35 1.49 -5.79
CA PHE A 36 8.11 1.78 -7.20
C PHE A 36 9.08 2.80 -7.78
N SER A 37 9.42 3.86 -7.03
CA SER A 37 10.41 4.84 -7.48
C SER A 37 11.76 4.19 -7.75
N THR A 38 12.26 3.32 -6.86
CA THR A 38 13.56 2.65 -7.06
C THR A 38 13.58 1.82 -8.34
N ILE A 39 12.57 0.99 -8.59
CA ILE A 39 12.55 0.10 -9.75
C ILE A 39 12.28 0.83 -11.07
N LEU A 40 11.40 1.84 -11.05
CA LEU A 40 11.14 2.68 -12.23
C LEU A 40 12.37 3.52 -12.57
N PHE A 41 13.09 4.04 -11.57
CA PHE A 41 14.32 4.79 -11.78
C PHE A 41 15.41 3.89 -12.41
N LEU A 42 15.63 2.69 -11.86
CA LEU A 42 16.56 1.73 -12.45
C LEU A 42 16.21 1.41 -13.90
N ARG A 43 14.92 1.20 -14.18
CA ARG A 43 14.47 0.76 -15.51
C ARG A 43 14.44 1.85 -16.57
N TYR A 44 14.05 3.08 -16.21
CA TYR A 44 13.82 4.15 -17.18
C TYR A 44 14.94 5.19 -17.20
N ILE A 45 15.57 5.48 -16.05
CA ILE A 45 16.57 6.56 -15.95
C ILE A 45 17.99 6.00 -16.14
N ILE A 46 18.34 4.91 -15.45
CA ILE A 46 19.71 4.35 -15.49
C ILE A 46 19.94 3.44 -16.70
N ASN A 47 18.90 3.11 -17.47
CA ASN A 47 19.05 2.38 -18.72
C ASN A 47 20.09 3.07 -19.62
N MET A 48 20.98 2.28 -20.26
CA MET A 48 22.15 2.76 -20.99
C MET A 48 21.86 3.90 -21.98
N ARG A 49 20.66 3.94 -22.57
CA ARG A 49 20.20 5.04 -23.42
C ARG A 49 19.99 6.36 -22.67
N GLY A 50 19.38 6.33 -21.50
CA GLY A 50 19.11 7.52 -20.68
C GLY A 50 20.37 8.09 -20.03
N LEU A 51 21.29 7.22 -19.62
CA LEU A 51 22.55 7.63 -19.00
C LEU A 51 23.54 8.19 -20.04
N ARG A 52 23.60 7.60 -21.25
CA ARG A 52 24.51 8.04 -22.33
C ARG A 52 24.25 9.47 -22.79
N GLY A 53 22.98 9.84 -22.96
CA GLY A 53 22.61 11.21 -23.38
C GLY A 53 23.02 12.27 -22.36
N LYS A 54 22.72 12.04 -21.08
CA LYS A 54 23.06 12.99 -20.00
C LYS A 54 24.55 13.11 -19.72
N ILE A 55 25.30 12.02 -19.89
CA ILE A 55 26.74 12.04 -19.63
C ILE A 55 27.48 12.85 -20.69
N GLN A 56 27.07 12.76 -21.96
CA GLN A 56 27.65 13.56 -23.04
C GLN A 56 27.41 15.07 -22.87
N GLU A 57 26.32 15.46 -22.18
CA GLU A 57 26.04 16.87 -21.86
C GLU A 57 26.91 17.42 -20.73
N VAL A 58 27.35 16.58 -19.78
CA VAL A 58 28.14 17.00 -18.61
C VAL A 58 29.66 16.95 -18.88
N GLY A 59 30.10 16.19 -19.89
CA GLY A 59 31.47 16.21 -20.38
C GLY A 59 31.84 14.99 -21.25
N ASN A 60 33.02 15.01 -21.87
CA ASN A 60 33.58 13.89 -22.64
C ASN A 60 34.06 12.74 -21.70
N LEU A 61 33.17 12.21 -20.86
CA LEU A 61 33.46 11.01 -20.08
C LEU A 61 33.53 9.80 -21.01
N SER A 62 34.49 8.91 -20.75
CA SER A 62 34.61 7.67 -21.51
C SER A 62 33.42 6.74 -21.24
N GLU A 63 33.08 5.87 -22.20
CA GLU A 63 31.99 4.89 -22.02
C GLU A 63 32.21 3.96 -20.83
N GLU A 64 33.48 3.75 -20.44
CA GLU A 64 33.82 2.96 -19.26
C GLU A 64 33.50 3.69 -17.95
N GLN A 65 33.79 4.99 -17.88
CA GLN A 65 33.43 5.84 -16.74
C GLN A 65 31.91 5.92 -16.57
N ALA A 66 31.18 6.11 -17.69
CA ALA A 66 29.72 6.12 -17.70
C ALA A 66 29.11 4.82 -17.16
N ARG A 67 29.63 3.67 -17.62
CA ARG A 67 29.19 2.35 -17.15
C ARG A 67 29.53 2.12 -15.69
N SER A 68 30.70 2.57 -15.23
CA SER A 68 31.10 2.45 -13.82
C SER A 68 30.16 3.22 -12.89
N ILE A 69 29.85 4.48 -13.23
CA ILE A 69 28.89 5.31 -12.48
C ILE A 69 27.50 4.67 -12.49
N GLY A 70 27.04 4.19 -13.64
CA GLY A 70 25.75 3.51 -13.77
C GLY A 70 25.65 2.27 -12.86
N ARG A 71 26.71 1.46 -12.78
CA ARG A 71 26.75 0.29 -11.88
C ARG A 71 26.69 0.69 -10.41
N LEU A 72 27.49 1.68 -9.99
CA LEU A 72 27.52 2.15 -8.60
C LEU A 72 26.15 2.70 -8.16
N VAL A 73 25.53 3.53 -9.00
CA VAL A 73 24.19 4.09 -8.72
C VAL A 73 23.15 2.97 -8.69
N SER A 74 23.21 2.02 -9.63
CA SER A 74 22.28 0.90 -9.66
C SER A 74 22.36 0.06 -8.38
N HIS A 75 23.58 -0.25 -7.94
CA HIS A 75 23.83 -1.02 -6.73
C HIS A 75 23.26 -0.29 -5.49
N ARG A 76 23.54 1.01 -5.36
CA ARG A 76 23.00 1.80 -4.25
C ARG A 76 21.47 1.85 -4.24
N ILE A 77 20.82 1.95 -5.41
CA ILE A 77 19.36 1.96 -5.49
C ILE A 77 18.78 0.59 -5.14
N TRP A 78 19.48 -0.50 -5.50
CA TRP A 78 19.11 -1.84 -5.11
C TRP A 78 19.16 -2.02 -3.58
N ASP A 79 20.19 -1.50 -2.89
CA ASP A 79 20.25 -1.50 -1.42
C ASP A 79 19.00 -0.84 -0.82
N TRP A 80 18.64 0.35 -1.33
CA TRP A 80 17.44 1.05 -0.89
C TRP A 80 16.16 0.27 -1.16
N HIS A 81 16.07 -0.40 -2.31
CA HIS A 81 14.94 -1.28 -2.62
C HIS A 81 14.80 -2.40 -1.58
N ILE A 82 15.91 -3.05 -1.21
CA ILE A 82 15.94 -4.09 -0.19
C ILE A 82 15.53 -3.52 1.18
N TYR A 83 16.11 -2.40 1.62
CA TYR A 83 15.78 -1.80 2.92
C TYR A 83 14.30 -1.41 3.03
N LEU A 84 13.74 -0.83 1.98
CA LEU A 84 12.31 -0.52 1.91
C LEU A 84 11.46 -1.80 1.90
N GLY A 85 11.89 -2.83 1.18
CA GLY A 85 11.21 -4.13 1.10
C GLY A 85 11.15 -4.85 2.45
N VAL A 86 12.28 -4.89 3.18
CA VAL A 86 12.35 -5.45 4.53
C VAL A 86 11.49 -4.62 5.50
N THR A 87 11.50 -3.29 5.40
CA THR A 87 10.62 -2.43 6.20
C THR A 87 9.14 -2.74 5.94
N LEU A 88 8.76 -2.93 4.67
CA LEU A 88 7.41 -3.33 4.30
C LEU A 88 7.03 -4.70 4.88
N ALA A 89 7.97 -5.65 4.87
CA ALA A 89 7.78 -6.97 5.46
C ALA A 89 7.49 -6.89 6.97
N VAL A 90 8.24 -6.04 7.70
CA VAL A 90 8.01 -5.80 9.13
C VAL A 90 6.64 -5.18 9.38
N LEU A 91 6.24 -4.17 8.58
CA LEU A 91 4.91 -3.54 8.72
C LEU A 91 3.76 -4.49 8.42
N LEU A 92 3.92 -5.40 7.46
CA LEU A 92 2.94 -6.44 7.15
C LEU A 92 2.90 -7.49 8.27
N GLY A 93 4.05 -7.95 8.75
CA GLY A 93 4.15 -8.89 9.88
C GLY A 93 3.50 -8.34 11.15
N TRP A 94 3.80 -7.09 11.50
CA TRP A 94 3.13 -6.37 12.59
C TRP A 94 1.61 -6.34 12.43
N ARG A 95 1.13 -6.05 11.21
CA ARG A 95 -0.31 -6.02 10.91
C ARG A 95 -0.98 -7.38 11.12
N LEU A 96 -0.34 -8.46 10.68
CA LEU A 96 -0.85 -9.82 10.85
C LEU A 96 -0.90 -10.21 12.34
N VAL A 97 0.16 -9.92 13.10
CA VAL A 97 0.20 -10.16 14.55
C VAL A 97 -0.87 -9.33 15.27
N ALA A 98 -1.05 -8.06 14.91
CA ALA A 98 -2.07 -7.20 15.51
C ALA A 98 -3.50 -7.71 15.25
N GLU A 99 -3.79 -8.26 14.07
CA GLU A 99 -5.10 -8.87 13.76
C GLU A 99 -5.32 -10.16 14.56
N MET A 100 -4.28 -10.96 14.77
CA MET A 100 -4.35 -12.19 15.58
C MET A 100 -4.47 -11.89 17.09
N ALA A 101 -3.84 -10.80 17.55
CA ALA A 101 -3.88 -10.37 18.95
C ALA A 101 -5.17 -9.61 19.30
N ALA A 102 -5.89 -9.07 18.30
CA ALA A 102 -7.22 -8.52 18.53
C ALA A 102 -8.14 -9.64 19.07
N PRO A 103 -8.95 -9.39 20.13
CA PRO A 103 -9.72 -10.45 20.76
C PRO A 103 -10.61 -11.15 19.73
N ALA A 104 -10.32 -12.42 19.42
CA ALA A 104 -11.00 -13.21 18.39
C ALA A 104 -12.54 -13.20 18.54
N LEU A 105 -13.02 -13.02 19.77
CA LEU A 105 -14.44 -12.94 20.13
C LEU A 105 -15.11 -11.61 19.70
N GLN A 106 -14.37 -10.50 19.64
CA GLN A 106 -14.88 -9.22 19.12
C GLN A 106 -15.01 -9.26 17.60
N THR A 107 -14.04 -9.84 16.90
CA THR A 107 -14.02 -9.95 15.44
C THR A 107 -15.16 -10.82 14.90
N PHE A 108 -15.51 -11.91 15.59
CA PHE A 108 -16.63 -12.78 15.22
C PHE A 108 -18.00 -12.14 15.53
N ARG A 109 -18.18 -11.54 16.72
CA ARG A 109 -19.44 -10.87 17.09
C ARG A 109 -19.71 -9.60 16.26
N HIS A 110 -18.68 -8.84 15.89
CA HIS A 110 -18.84 -7.65 15.04
C HIS A 110 -19.13 -8.02 13.58
N ARG A 111 -18.50 -9.07 13.02
CA ARG A 111 -18.81 -9.57 11.66
C ARG A 111 -20.21 -10.17 11.58
N LEU A 112 -20.65 -10.87 12.63
CA LEU A 112 -21.98 -11.49 12.69
C LEU A 112 -23.11 -10.44 12.88
N ARG A 113 -22.91 -9.39 13.69
CA ARG A 113 -23.89 -8.28 13.82
C ARG A 113 -23.99 -7.47 12.53
N ARG A 114 -22.86 -7.15 11.88
CA ARG A 114 -22.84 -6.36 10.63
C ARG A 114 -23.42 -7.11 9.43
N SER A 115 -23.47 -8.44 9.47
CA SER A 115 -24.15 -9.26 8.46
C SER A 115 -25.67 -9.21 8.55
N LYS A 116 -26.23 -8.93 9.73
CA LYS A 116 -27.69 -8.89 9.94
C LYS A 116 -28.31 -7.52 9.64
N GLU A 117 -27.56 -6.44 9.83
CA GLU A 117 -28.06 -5.06 9.65
C GLU A 117 -28.09 -4.58 8.18
N HIS A 118 -27.47 -5.29 7.23
CA HIS A 118 -27.45 -4.91 5.80
C HIS A 118 -28.47 -5.64 4.91
N GLN A 119 -29.37 -6.44 5.50
CA GLN A 119 -30.30 -7.29 4.75
C GLN A 119 -31.66 -6.65 4.45
N GLN A 120 -31.91 -5.41 4.91
CA GLN A 120 -33.10 -4.65 4.58
C GLN A 120 -32.70 -3.31 3.93
N GLU A 121 -32.87 -3.20 2.61
CA GLU A 121 -33.65 -2.14 1.93
C GLU A 121 -33.28 -1.91 0.45
N GLN A 122 -34.28 -2.11 -0.42
CA GLN A 122 -34.58 -1.44 -1.70
C GLN A 122 -33.69 -1.61 -2.97
N PRO A 123 -34.24 -1.43 -4.18
CA PRO A 123 -33.60 -1.77 -5.48
C PRO A 123 -32.35 -0.95 -5.86
N ARG A 124 -32.11 0.21 -5.21
CA ARG A 124 -30.85 0.98 -5.31
C ARG A 124 -29.71 0.39 -4.47
N ALA A 125 -29.98 -0.65 -3.67
CA ALA A 125 -28.98 -1.36 -2.91
C ALA A 125 -28.10 -2.23 -3.79
N ALA A 126 -28.59 -2.79 -4.90
CA ALA A 126 -27.77 -3.71 -5.71
C ALA A 126 -26.47 -3.04 -6.23
N PHE A 127 -26.53 -1.80 -6.70
CA PHE A 127 -25.35 -1.06 -7.17
C PHE A 127 -24.41 -0.66 -6.01
N ARG A 128 -24.96 -0.18 -4.89
CA ARG A 128 -24.18 0.15 -3.68
C ARG A 128 -23.57 -1.09 -3.01
N LEU A 129 -24.29 -2.21 -3.01
CA LEU A 129 -23.82 -3.52 -2.55
C LEU A 129 -22.68 -3.98 -3.44
N ARG A 130 -22.83 -3.99 -4.77
CA ARG A 130 -21.75 -4.34 -5.72
C ARG A 130 -20.52 -3.46 -5.55
N HIS A 131 -20.70 -2.15 -5.37
CA HIS A 131 -19.59 -1.23 -5.10
C HIS A 131 -18.92 -1.52 -3.75
N SER A 132 -19.71 -1.71 -2.68
CA SER A 132 -19.19 -2.04 -1.35
C SER A 132 -18.49 -3.41 -1.29
N VAL A 133 -18.96 -4.37 -2.09
CA VAL A 133 -18.41 -5.72 -2.21
C VAL A 133 -17.12 -5.68 -3.03
N LEU A 134 -17.08 -4.91 -4.12
CA LEU A 134 -15.88 -4.69 -4.92
C LEU A 134 -14.77 -4.01 -4.12
N VAL A 135 -15.10 -3.03 -3.27
CA VAL A 135 -14.14 -2.41 -2.34
C VAL A 135 -13.67 -3.38 -1.25
N LYS A 136 -14.54 -4.29 -0.78
CA LYS A 136 -14.12 -5.34 0.18
C LYS A 136 -13.18 -6.37 -0.47
N TYR A 137 -13.46 -6.77 -1.71
CA TYR A 137 -12.58 -7.67 -2.45
C TYR A 137 -11.26 -7.00 -2.84
N SER A 138 -11.25 -5.69 -3.14
CA SER A 138 -10.01 -4.99 -3.43
C SER A 138 -9.05 -4.99 -2.25
N TYR A 139 -9.55 -4.91 -1.01
CA TYR A 139 -8.73 -5.10 0.20
C TYR A 139 -8.10 -6.50 0.23
N LEU A 140 -8.89 -7.57 0.02
CA LEU A 140 -8.36 -8.94 0.02
C LEU A 140 -7.30 -9.13 -1.06
N VAL A 141 -7.58 -8.67 -2.29
CA VAL A 141 -6.64 -8.75 -3.42
C VAL A 141 -5.37 -7.97 -3.11
N PHE A 142 -5.46 -6.76 -2.55
CA PHE A 142 -4.28 -5.99 -2.16
C PHE A 142 -3.39 -6.74 -1.18
N TYR A 143 -3.96 -7.29 -0.11
CA TYR A 143 -3.15 -8.02 0.89
C TYR A 143 -2.55 -9.30 0.32
N LEU A 144 -3.24 -9.99 -0.58
CA LEU A 144 -2.69 -11.16 -1.27
C LEU A 144 -1.49 -10.76 -2.14
N LEU A 145 -1.66 -9.76 -3.02
CA LEU A 145 -0.59 -9.27 -3.90
C LEU A 145 0.60 -8.73 -3.08
N LEU A 146 0.32 -8.00 -1.99
CA LEU A 146 1.35 -7.46 -1.10
C LEU A 146 2.12 -8.58 -0.38
N THR A 147 1.42 -9.63 0.06
CA THR A 147 2.06 -10.79 0.70
C THR A 147 2.96 -11.53 -0.29
N VAL A 148 2.47 -11.79 -1.51
CA VAL A 148 3.28 -12.40 -2.57
C VAL A 148 4.51 -11.54 -2.87
N MET A 149 4.37 -10.22 -2.94
CA MET A 149 5.47 -9.29 -3.18
C MET A 149 6.54 -9.36 -2.09
N VAL A 150 6.12 -9.32 -0.82
CA VAL A 150 7.02 -9.39 0.32
C VAL A 150 7.74 -10.74 0.38
N VAL A 151 7.00 -11.85 0.26
CA VAL A 151 7.58 -13.20 0.34
C VAL A 151 8.59 -13.42 -0.78
N THR A 152 8.22 -13.09 -2.02
CA THR A 152 9.16 -13.22 -3.15
C THR A 152 10.36 -12.30 -3.01
N GLY A 153 10.19 -11.06 -2.53
CA GLY A 153 11.30 -10.14 -2.28
C GLY A 153 12.27 -10.62 -1.22
N LEU A 154 11.77 -11.20 -0.12
CA LEU A 154 12.61 -11.80 0.92
C LEU A 154 13.36 -13.03 0.40
N ILE A 155 12.70 -13.90 -0.37
CA ILE A 155 13.37 -15.05 -0.99
C ILE A 155 14.53 -14.59 -1.88
N LEU A 156 14.32 -13.58 -2.72
CA LEU A 156 15.38 -13.02 -3.57
C LEU A 156 16.49 -12.35 -2.76
N THR A 157 16.16 -11.71 -1.64
CA THR A 157 17.14 -11.05 -0.77
C THR A 157 18.12 -12.05 -0.17
N TYR A 158 17.64 -13.25 0.18
CA TYR A 158 18.43 -14.30 0.84
C TYR A 158 18.76 -15.49 -0.09
N ALA A 159 18.57 -15.34 -1.40
CA ALA A 159 18.78 -16.41 -2.37
C ALA A 159 20.23 -16.89 -2.38
N ASP A 160 21.18 -15.96 -2.30
CA ASP A 160 22.62 -16.26 -2.31
C ASP A 160 23.10 -16.92 -1.00
N ASP A 161 22.37 -16.72 0.10
CA ASP A 161 22.72 -17.26 1.42
C ASP A 161 22.22 -18.70 1.63
N VAL A 162 21.19 -19.11 0.88
CA VAL A 162 20.50 -20.39 1.08
C VAL A 162 20.34 -21.13 -0.25
N LYS A 163 21.05 -22.25 -0.41
CA LYS A 163 21.04 -23.06 -1.65
C LYS A 163 19.63 -23.38 -2.16
N ALA A 164 18.72 -23.77 -1.27
CA ALA A 164 17.34 -24.11 -1.65
C ALA A 164 16.55 -22.91 -2.21
N LEU A 165 16.90 -21.68 -1.80
CA LEU A 165 16.30 -20.46 -2.33
C LEU A 165 16.93 -20.06 -3.67
N HIS A 166 18.24 -20.27 -3.82
CA HIS A 166 18.95 -20.07 -5.09
C HIS A 166 18.35 -20.93 -6.22
N ASP A 167 18.03 -22.20 -5.94
CA ASP A 167 17.46 -23.13 -6.93
C ASP A 167 16.12 -22.65 -7.52
N ILE A 168 15.37 -21.81 -6.80
CA ILE A 168 14.07 -21.25 -7.23
C ILE A 168 14.13 -19.77 -7.60
N GLU A 169 15.30 -19.13 -7.53
CA GLU A 169 15.47 -17.68 -7.65
C GLU A 169 14.88 -17.14 -8.96
N HIS A 170 15.15 -17.81 -10.08
CA HIS A 170 14.68 -17.36 -11.39
C HIS A 170 13.15 -17.29 -11.46
N THR A 171 12.47 -18.35 -11.00
CA THR A 171 11.00 -18.40 -10.96
C THR A 171 10.44 -17.37 -10.00
N VAL A 172 11.04 -17.22 -8.81
CA VAL A 172 10.62 -16.24 -7.82
C VAL A 172 10.78 -14.82 -8.37
N LYS A 173 11.86 -14.53 -9.09
CA LYS A 173 12.12 -13.24 -9.74
C LYS A 173 11.08 -12.91 -10.79
N GLU A 174 10.67 -13.90 -11.58
CA GLU A 174 9.59 -13.72 -12.56
C GLU A 174 8.26 -13.38 -11.86
N ILE A 175 7.89 -14.15 -10.82
CA ILE A 175 6.69 -13.88 -10.02
C ILE A 175 6.75 -12.49 -9.38
N HIS A 176 7.89 -12.11 -8.81
CA HIS A 176 8.11 -10.80 -8.20
C HIS A 176 7.89 -9.67 -9.22
N ASN A 177 8.48 -9.81 -10.41
CA ASN A 177 8.35 -8.85 -11.49
C ASN A 177 6.92 -8.73 -12.02
N VAL A 178 6.23 -9.86 -12.26
CA VAL A 178 4.82 -9.85 -12.70
C VAL A 178 3.92 -9.22 -11.64
N ASN A 179 4.11 -9.61 -10.37
CA ASN A 179 3.33 -9.09 -9.26
C ASN A 179 3.55 -7.58 -9.04
N MET A 180 4.73 -7.04 -9.36
CA MET A 180 4.99 -5.60 -9.34
C MET A 180 4.03 -4.85 -10.27
N TYR A 181 3.82 -5.36 -11.48
CA TYR A 181 2.87 -4.74 -12.43
C TYR A 181 1.42 -4.87 -11.97
N LEU A 182 1.05 -5.98 -11.36
CA LEU A 182 -0.29 -6.14 -10.77
C LEU A 182 -0.52 -5.15 -9.62
N LEU A 183 0.46 -4.96 -8.75
CA LEU A 183 0.40 -3.95 -7.69
C LEU A 183 0.37 -2.52 -8.26
N LEU A 184 1.14 -2.24 -9.31
CA LEU A 184 1.13 -0.93 -9.98
C LEU A 184 -0.27 -0.64 -10.57
N ALA A 185 -0.87 -1.61 -11.26
CA ALA A 185 -2.22 -1.51 -11.78
C ALA A 185 -3.25 -1.33 -10.64
N PHE A 186 -3.11 -2.08 -9.56
CA PHE A 186 -3.96 -1.94 -8.38
C PHE A 186 -3.89 -0.53 -7.79
N VAL A 187 -2.68 0.02 -7.60
CA VAL A 187 -2.49 1.37 -7.04
C VAL A 187 -3.08 2.43 -7.97
N ALA A 188 -2.89 2.32 -9.28
CA ALA A 188 -3.49 3.23 -10.25
C ALA A 188 -5.03 3.20 -10.19
N LEU A 189 -5.63 2.00 -10.15
CA LEU A 189 -7.07 1.82 -10.01
C LEU A 189 -7.59 2.32 -8.66
N HIS A 190 -6.84 2.12 -7.58
CA HIS A 190 -7.18 2.60 -6.25
C HIS A 190 -7.21 4.13 -6.21
N LEU A 191 -6.14 4.79 -6.66
CA LEU A 191 -6.06 6.25 -6.72
C LEU A 191 -7.14 6.83 -7.63
N GLY A 192 -7.34 6.26 -8.82
CA GLY A 192 -8.41 6.67 -9.74
C GLY A 192 -9.80 6.49 -9.12
N GLY A 193 -10.03 5.40 -8.38
CA GLY A 193 -11.25 5.16 -7.64
C GLY A 193 -11.49 6.17 -6.51
N VAL A 194 -10.45 6.53 -5.75
CA VAL A 194 -10.52 7.55 -4.70
C VAL A 194 -10.84 8.91 -5.29
N VAL A 195 -10.13 9.35 -6.33
CA VAL A 195 -10.38 10.62 -7.02
C VAL A 195 -11.79 10.66 -7.61
N TRP A 196 -12.22 9.58 -8.27
CA TRP A 196 -13.56 9.49 -8.82
C TRP A 196 -14.64 9.61 -7.74
N ALA A 197 -14.47 8.91 -6.62
CA ALA A 197 -15.41 8.94 -5.51
C ALA A 197 -15.48 10.33 -4.86
N GLU A 198 -14.33 10.97 -4.66
CA GLU A 198 -14.22 12.34 -4.13
C GLU A 198 -14.96 13.36 -5.00
N LEU A 199 -14.87 13.22 -6.32
CA LEU A 199 -15.51 14.15 -7.27
C LEU A 199 -17.02 13.92 -7.44
N ASN A 200 -17.50 12.68 -7.33
CA ASN A 200 -18.86 12.32 -7.77
C ASN A 200 -19.80 11.79 -6.68
N LYS A 201 -19.29 11.15 -5.63
CA LYS A 201 -20.14 10.34 -4.72
C LYS A 201 -19.98 10.73 -3.26
N ASP A 202 -18.75 10.69 -2.76
CA ASP A 202 -18.43 10.77 -1.35
C ASP A 202 -17.33 11.83 -1.18
N LYS A 203 -17.70 13.00 -0.68
CA LYS A 203 -16.74 14.09 -0.43
C LYS A 203 -15.94 13.81 0.85
N ASN A 204 -14.71 14.30 0.89
CA ASN A 204 -13.76 14.26 2.00
C ASN A 204 -13.20 12.88 2.35
N ILE A 205 -13.11 11.93 1.42
CA ILE A 205 -12.53 10.59 1.69
C ILE A 205 -11.06 10.73 2.09
N THR A 206 -10.30 11.51 1.32
CA THR A 206 -8.87 11.70 1.58
C THR A 206 -8.66 12.48 2.88
N SER A 207 -9.47 13.53 3.10
CA SER A 207 -9.41 14.31 4.34
C SER A 207 -9.76 13.46 5.58
N ASP A 208 -10.77 12.60 5.48
CA ASP A 208 -11.11 11.63 6.53
C ASP A 208 -9.94 10.68 6.79
N MET A 209 -9.25 10.19 5.75
CA MET A 209 -8.09 9.31 5.90
C MET A 209 -6.87 10.02 6.50
N ILE A 210 -6.76 11.34 6.38
CA ILE A 210 -5.68 12.13 6.98
C ILE A 210 -6.02 12.50 8.42
N HIS A 211 -7.24 12.99 8.70
CA HIS A 211 -7.61 13.59 9.99
C HIS A 211 -8.38 12.64 10.92
N GLY A 212 -8.91 11.55 10.38
CA GLY A 212 -9.70 10.55 11.09
C GLY A 212 -11.18 10.59 10.75
N GLY A 213 -11.70 11.69 10.18
CA GLY A 213 -13.11 11.88 9.85
C GLY A 213 -14.04 11.80 11.07
N GLU A 214 -15.25 12.33 10.95
CA GLU A 214 -16.27 12.25 12.00
C GLU A 214 -17.42 11.36 11.56
N ILE A 215 -17.80 10.38 12.38
CA ILE A 215 -19.07 9.68 12.21
C ILE A 215 -20.14 10.61 12.80
N ARG A 216 -20.76 11.46 11.97
CA ARG A 216 -22.00 12.12 12.37
C ARG A 216 -23.07 11.05 12.51
N LYS A 217 -23.53 10.85 13.75
CA LYS A 217 -24.76 10.09 14.02
C LYS A 217 -25.96 10.89 13.55
#